data_AF-A0A956EPX9-F1
#
_entry.id   AF-A0A956EPX9-F1
#
_cell.length_a   1.000
_cell.length_b   1.000
_cell.length_c   1.000
_cell.angle_alpha   90.00
_cell.angle_beta   90.00
_cell.angle_gamma   90.00
#
_symmetry.space_group_name_H-M   'P 1'
#
loop_
_entity.id
_entity.type
_entity.pdbx_description
1 polymer ?
#
loop_
_entity_poly.entity_id
_entity_poly.type
_entity_poly.pdbx_seq_one_letter_code
_entity_poly.pdbx_strand_id
1 'polypeptide(L)' 'MRRADRLFQIIQLLRRRKVLTARQLAEELEVSERTVYRDVRDLVSTGTQIDGEAGVGYSLRAGYD' A
#
# COMPACT_ATOMS: atom_id res chain seq x y z
N MET A 1 11.13 1.98 -11.62
CA MET A 1 10.61 0.74 -10.99
C MET A 1 9.48 0.16 -11.82
N ARG A 2 9.41 -1.17 -12.03
CA ARG A 2 8.24 -1.78 -12.71
C ARG A 2 7.02 -1.73 -11.78
N ARG A 3 5.82 -1.73 -12.35
CA ARG A 3 4.57 -1.68 -11.56
C ARG A 3 4.43 -2.88 -10.62
N ALA A 4 4.72 -4.09 -11.10
CA ALA A 4 4.61 -5.30 -10.30
C ALA A 4 5.52 -5.26 -9.05
N ASP A 5 6.77 -4.83 -9.21
CA ASP A 5 7.73 -4.69 -8.11
C ASP A 5 7.18 -3.72 -7.03
N ARG A 6 6.57 -2.62 -7.46
CA ARG A 6 6.00 -1.62 -6.56
C ARG A 6 4.79 -2.15 -5.79
N LEU A 7 3.88 -2.84 -6.47
CA LEU A 7 2.72 -3.48 -5.83
C LEU A 7 3.17 -4.49 -4.77
N PHE A 8 4.17 -5.29 -5.10
CA PHE A 8 4.77 -6.23 -4.15
C PHE A 8 5.41 -5.49 -2.96
N GLN A 9 6.17 -4.42 -3.19
CA GLN A 9 6.77 -3.64 -2.11
C GLN A 9 5.73 -2.97 -1.20
N ILE A 10 4.61 -2.46 -1.74
CA ILE A 10 3.50 -1.93 -0.91
C ILE A 10 3.02 -2.99 0.07
N ILE A 11 2.77 -4.22 -0.40
CA ILE A 11 2.34 -5.32 0.48
C ILE A 11 3.40 -5.61 1.54
N GLN A 12 4.68 -5.69 1.16
CA GLN A 12 5.77 -5.97 2.11
C GLN A 12 5.90 -4.87 3.19
N LEU A 13 5.72 -3.60 2.81
CA LEU A 13 5.74 -2.48 3.75
C LEU A 13 4.57 -2.56 4.73
N LEU A 14 3.37 -2.88 4.25
CA LEU A 14 2.17 -3.06 5.08
C LEU A 14 2.20 -4.33 5.95
N ARG A 15 2.93 -5.38 5.54
CA ARG A 15 3.17 -6.55 6.40
C ARG A 15 4.10 -6.23 7.57
N ARG A 16 5.16 -5.44 7.31
CA ARG A 16 6.18 -5.10 8.32
C ARG A 16 5.71 -4.05 9.31
N ARG A 17 4.82 -3.14 8.89
CA ARG A 17 4.34 -2.02 9.70
C ARG A 17 2.82 -2.05 9.79
N LYS A 18 2.29 -1.92 11.01
CA LYS A 18 0.84 -2.00 11.27
C LYS A 18 0.01 -1.03 10.43
N VAL A 19 0.47 0.21 10.27
CA VAL A 19 -0.22 1.25 9.51
C VAL A 19 0.81 2.15 8.81
N LEU A 20 0.57 2.48 7.54
CA LEU A 20 1.37 3.43 6.76
C LEU A 20 0.49 4.37 5.94
N THR A 21 0.75 5.67 6.03
CA THR A 21 0.07 6.68 5.21
C THR A 21 0.48 6.62 3.73
N ALA A 22 -0.34 7.18 2.85
CA ALA A 22 -0.01 7.35 1.44
C ALA A 22 1.30 8.11 1.24
N ARG A 23 1.54 9.15 2.04
CA ARG A 23 2.78 9.93 2.06
C ARG A 23 4.00 9.08 2.41
N GLN A 24 3.93 8.27 3.47
CA GLN A 24 5.05 7.41 3.86
C GLN A 24 5.36 6.35 2.81
N LEU A 25 4.33 5.74 2.21
CA LEU A 25 4.52 4.81 1.09
C LEU A 25 5.12 5.52 -0.12
N ALA A 26 4.69 6.74 -0.41
CA ALA A 26 5.20 7.55 -1.51
C ALA A 26 6.69 7.89 -1.32
N GLU A 27 7.08 8.29 -0.10
CA GLU A 27 8.46 8.58 0.27
C GLU A 27 9.35 7.33 0.16
N GLU A 28 8.92 6.20 0.72
CA GLU A 28 9.70 4.94 0.71
C GLU A 28 9.85 4.36 -0.70
N LEU A 29 8.83 4.50 -1.55
CA LEU A 29 8.81 3.96 -2.90
C LEU A 29 9.29 4.96 -3.96
N GLU A 30 9.65 6.18 -3.54
CA GLU A 30 10.05 7.30 -4.41
C GLU A 30 9.04 7.58 -5.55
N VAL A 31 7.75 7.64 -5.19
CA VAL A 31 6.65 7.95 -6.10
C VAL A 31 5.74 9.03 -5.54
N SER A 32 4.76 9.49 -6.33
CA SER A 32 3.74 10.41 -5.82
C SER A 32 2.66 9.68 -5.01
N GLU A 33 2.02 10.38 -4.07
CA GLU A 33 0.85 9.85 -3.36
C GLU A 33 -0.27 9.40 -4.32
N ARG A 34 -0.48 10.12 -5.43
CA ARG A 34 -1.42 9.71 -6.49
C ARG A 34 -1.12 8.31 -7.05
N THR A 35 0.16 7.98 -7.17
CA THR A 35 0.59 6.64 -7.60
C THR A 35 0.26 5.60 -6.54
N VAL A 36 0.50 5.91 -5.26
CA VAL A 36 0.12 5.03 -4.14
C VAL A 36 -1.39 4.80 -4.11
N TYR A 37 -2.21 5.86 -4.20
CA TYR A 37 -3.68 5.73 -4.22
C TYR A 37 -4.16 4.80 -5.35
N ARG A 38 -3.59 4.95 -6.55
CA ARG A 38 -3.93 4.09 -7.69
C ARG A 38 -3.52 2.65 -7.43
N ASP A 39 -2.28 2.44 -6.99
CA ASP A 39 -1.73 1.11 -6.78
C ASP A 39 -2.42 0.36 -5.63
N VAL A 40 -2.77 1.05 -4.54
CA VAL A 40 -3.60 0.46 -3.46
C VAL A 40 -4.99 0.10 -3.98
N ARG A 41 -5.63 0.97 -4.81
CA ARG A 41 -6.90 0.64 -5.44
C ARG A 41 -6.80 -0.62 -6.31
N ASP A 42 -5.70 -0.78 -7.05
CA ASP A 42 -5.45 -1.97 -7.86
C ASP A 42 -5.23 -3.22 -6.99
N LEU A 43 -4.50 -3.09 -5.87
CA LEU A 43 -4.33 -4.20 -4.93
C LEU A 43 -5.68 -4.64 -4.34
N VAL A 44 -6.53 -3.69 -3.94
CA VAL A 44 -7.87 -3.99 -3.42
C VAL A 44 -8.74 -4.64 -4.49
N SER A 45 -8.70 -4.16 -5.74
CA SER A 45 -9.49 -4.75 -6.83
C SER A 45 -9.05 -6.16 -7.21
N THR A 46 -7.80 -6.53 -6.95
CA THR A 46 -7.29 -7.91 -7.11
C THR A 46 -7.58 -8.83 -5.91
N GLY A 47 -8.26 -8.33 -4.87
CA GLY A 47 -8.66 -9.11 -3.70
C GLY A 47 -7.72 -8.98 -2.49
N THR A 48 -6.72 -8.10 -2.56
CA THR A 48 -5.85 -7.84 -1.39
C THR A 48 -6.66 -7.13 -0.31
N GLN A 49 -6.67 -7.68 0.91
CA GLN A 49 -7.43 -7.13 2.03
C GLN A 49 -6.70 -5.96 2.71
N ILE A 50 -6.69 -4.81 2.04
CA ILE A 50 -6.12 -3.56 2.56
C ILE A 50 -7.25 -2.67 3.08
N ASP A 51 -7.17 -2.28 4.35
CA ASP A 51 -8.00 -1.21 4.90
C ASP A 51 -7.30 0.13 4.69
N GLY A 52 -8.05 1.17 4.36
CA GLY A 52 -7.54 2.51 4.15
C GLY A 52 -8.51 3.56 4.68
N GLU A 53 -8.00 4.47 5.51
CA GLU A 53 -8.76 5.61 6.03
C GLU A 53 -7.97 6.91 5.83
N ALA A 54 -8.65 7.95 5.33
CA ALA A 54 -8.04 9.25 5.08
C ALA A 54 -7.52 9.86 6.39
N GLY A 55 -6.25 10.28 6.40
CA GLY A 55 -5.60 10.82 7.60
C GLY A 55 -5.05 9.75 8.57
N VAL A 56 -5.42 8.47 8.41
CA VAL A 56 -4.89 7.36 9.21
C VAL A 56 -3.84 6.58 8.42
N GLY A 57 -4.15 6.23 7.17
CA GLY A 57 -3.28 5.45 6.28
C GLY A 57 -3.87 4.08 5.93
N TYR A 58 -2.98 3.18 5.53
CA TYR A 58 -3.29 1.84 5.05
C TYR A 58 -2.76 0.78 6.00
N SER A 59 -3.50 -0.32 6.12
CA SER A 59 -3.09 -1.50 6.87
C SER A 59 -3.53 -2.76 6.15
N LEU A 60 -2.77 -3.85 6.31
CA LEU A 60 -3.17 -5.16 5.82
C LEU A 60 -4.00 -5.86 6.90
N ARG A 61 -5.17 -6.40 6.54
CA ARG A 61 -5.98 -7.18 7.49
C ARG A 61 -5.24 -8.44 7.94
N ALA A 62 -5.40 -8.78 9.22
CA ALA A 62 -4.83 -9.98 9.80
C ALA A 62 -5.36 -11.23 9.07
N GLY A 63 -4.47 -12.12 8.64
CA GLY A 63 -4.79 -13.33 7.87
C GLY A 63 -4.28 -13.35 6.43
N TYR A 64 -3.60 -12.29 5.98
CA TYR A 64 -2.95 -12.25 4.66
C TYR A 64 -1.45 -12.61 4.76
N ASP A 65 -1.15 -13.87 5.09
CA ASP A 65 0.19 -14.47 5.01
C ASP A 65 0.37 -15.34 3.76
#